data_AF-Q980Z5-F1
#
_entry.id   AF-Q980Z5-F1
#
_cell.length_a   1.000
_cell.length_b   1.000
_cell.length_c   1.000
_cell.angle_alpha   90.00
_cell.angle_beta   90.00
_cell.angle_gamma   90.00
#
_symmetry.space_group_name_H-M   'P 1'
#
loop_
_entity.id
_entity.type
_entity.pdbx_description
1 polymer ?
#
loop_
_entity_poly.entity_id
_entity_poly.type
_entity_poly.pdbx_seq_one_letter_code
_entity_poly.pdbx_strand_id
1 'polypeptide(L)'
;MKDIVKFLSTVLYYVEQKNYPLAIAFKRAYLHNKPRKIDSNLLYEYSKRLILSYYALPQSKRSAKVRYWLKNRENIEIKFPKWMEDKLFTLLDVNALKRKLTERWIWARINLLKTDIDKVYRMLESQNIEFEPDKDFYYMIKINRSSVRLSSLSIVKDFKLILHDKASSIVVEALKPEISEKLVDLSSAPGIKASLYMMLTENRAETFLADVDLKRLSKEYNLLKRCGVDLRKVHIIYQDSTKNSIIKSDKILLDAPCSSSGMINNDPSILLKLRNGEKIEKFTKLQKSLLNEALKIKSNKLVYAVCSLFPEEGEKVIEDYYEIAEKPFSNYQSGYSLFKSGKRSNRTFPHIDSTEGFFISTLNLTKL
;
A
#
# COMPACT_ATOMS: atom_id res chain seq x y z
N MET A 1 0.36 -27.12 -21.84
CA MET A 1 0.04 -25.79 -22.40
C MET A 1 -1.44 -25.41 -22.28
N LYS A 2 -2.39 -26.26 -22.68
CA LYS A 2 -3.84 -25.98 -22.62
C LYS A 2 -4.34 -25.56 -21.22
N ASP A 3 -3.89 -26.25 -20.17
CA ASP A 3 -4.30 -25.95 -18.79
C ASP A 3 -3.77 -24.60 -18.29
N ILE A 4 -2.53 -24.24 -18.65
CA ILE A 4 -1.95 -22.92 -18.34
C ILE A 4 -2.76 -21.82 -19.01
N VAL A 5 -3.12 -22.02 -20.29
CA VAL A 5 -3.94 -21.06 -21.04
C VAL A 5 -5.29 -20.86 -20.35
N LYS A 6 -5.94 -21.96 -19.94
CA LYS A 6 -7.23 -21.91 -19.23
C LYS A 6 -7.09 -21.15 -17.91
N PHE A 7 -6.10 -21.50 -17.09
CA PHE A 7 -5.81 -20.88 -15.81
C PHE A 7 -5.57 -19.37 -15.93
N LEU A 8 -4.61 -18.95 -16.75
CA LEU A 8 -4.27 -17.54 -16.93
C LEU A 8 -5.43 -16.74 -17.56
N SER A 9 -6.22 -17.36 -18.44
CA SER A 9 -7.44 -16.73 -18.98
C SER A 9 -8.49 -16.50 -17.88
N THR A 10 -8.60 -17.43 -16.92
CA THR A 10 -9.47 -17.26 -15.74
C THR A 10 -8.95 -16.16 -14.81
N VAL A 11 -7.64 -16.05 -14.61
CA VAL A 11 -7.04 -14.94 -13.85
C VAL A 11 -7.39 -13.60 -14.51
N LEU A 12 -7.15 -13.46 -15.82
CA LEU A 12 -7.53 -12.25 -16.57
C LEU A 12 -9.02 -11.96 -16.47
N TYR A 13 -9.90 -12.96 -16.54
CA TYR A 13 -11.33 -12.77 -16.34
C TYR A 13 -11.64 -12.13 -14.97
N TYR A 14 -11.10 -12.67 -13.88
CA TYR A 14 -11.35 -12.12 -12.54
C TYR A 14 -10.79 -10.70 -12.37
N VAL A 15 -9.63 -10.41 -12.96
CA VAL A 15 -9.05 -9.06 -12.93
C VAL A 15 -9.90 -8.10 -13.78
N GLU A 16 -10.21 -8.44 -15.02
CA GLU A 16 -10.87 -7.54 -15.97
C GLU A 16 -12.36 -7.33 -15.67
N GLN A 17 -13.08 -8.40 -15.30
CA GLN A 17 -14.54 -8.41 -15.22
C GLN A 17 -15.06 -8.31 -13.79
N LYS A 18 -14.30 -8.83 -12.82
CA LYS A 18 -14.66 -8.75 -11.40
C LYS A 18 -13.85 -7.70 -10.64
N ASN A 19 -12.90 -7.03 -11.30
CA ASN A 19 -12.07 -5.98 -10.72
C ASN A 19 -11.31 -6.46 -9.47
N TYR A 20 -10.99 -7.76 -9.40
CA TYR A 20 -10.30 -8.33 -8.24
C TYR A 20 -8.80 -8.03 -8.27
N PRO A 21 -8.20 -7.75 -7.11
CA PRO A 21 -6.74 -7.79 -6.93
C PRO A 21 -6.14 -9.09 -7.44
N LEU A 22 -4.90 -9.05 -7.96
CA LEU A 22 -4.22 -10.23 -8.51
C LEU A 22 -4.20 -11.40 -7.51
N ALA A 23 -3.87 -11.15 -6.25
CA ALA A 23 -3.83 -12.21 -5.23
C ALA A 23 -5.19 -12.93 -5.06
N ILE A 24 -6.30 -12.20 -5.14
CA ILE A 24 -7.65 -12.75 -5.04
C ILE A 24 -8.03 -13.47 -6.34
N ALA A 25 -7.78 -12.85 -7.50
CA ALA A 25 -8.01 -13.44 -8.81
C ALA A 25 -7.25 -14.76 -8.98
N PHE A 26 -5.99 -14.79 -8.58
CA PHE A 26 -5.14 -15.97 -8.57
C PHE A 26 -5.72 -17.07 -7.68
N LYS A 27 -6.03 -16.76 -6.41
CA LYS A 27 -6.59 -17.77 -5.48
C LYS A 27 -7.88 -18.38 -6.02
N ARG A 28 -8.78 -17.57 -6.59
CA ARG A 28 -10.03 -18.07 -7.20
C ARG A 28 -9.75 -18.92 -8.44
N ALA A 29 -8.90 -18.46 -9.35
CA ALA A 29 -8.52 -19.25 -10.52
C ALA A 29 -7.85 -20.58 -10.14
N TYR A 30 -7.05 -20.58 -9.07
CA TYR A 30 -6.37 -21.76 -8.55
C TYR A 30 -7.33 -22.80 -8.00
N LEU A 31 -8.43 -22.38 -7.37
CA LEU A 31 -9.47 -23.30 -6.91
C LEU A 31 -10.21 -23.98 -8.08
N HIS A 32 -10.43 -23.27 -9.20
CA HIS A 32 -11.26 -23.78 -10.31
C HIS A 32 -10.47 -24.45 -11.44
N ASN A 33 -9.23 -24.02 -11.69
CA ASN A 33 -8.48 -24.37 -12.91
C ASN A 33 -7.00 -24.63 -12.64
N LYS A 34 -6.64 -25.21 -11.48
CA LYS A 34 -5.25 -25.55 -11.14
C LYS A 34 -4.59 -26.43 -12.23
N PRO A 35 -3.52 -25.95 -12.90
CA PRO A 35 -2.74 -26.79 -13.80
C PRO A 35 -2.01 -27.91 -13.04
N ARG A 36 -1.97 -29.12 -13.61
CA ARG A 36 -1.18 -30.22 -13.05
C ARG A 36 0.31 -29.95 -13.23
N LYS A 37 1.13 -30.31 -12.23
CA LYS A 37 2.61 -30.31 -12.29
C LYS A 37 3.30 -28.95 -12.48
N ILE A 38 2.66 -27.83 -12.13
CA ILE A 38 3.30 -26.50 -12.19
C ILE A 38 3.36 -25.91 -10.78
N ASP A 39 4.53 -25.39 -10.44
CA ASP A 39 4.77 -24.69 -9.19
C ASP A 39 3.83 -23.46 -9.04
N SER A 40 3.31 -23.26 -7.83
CA SER A 40 2.35 -22.19 -7.56
C SER A 40 2.99 -20.80 -7.60
N ASN A 41 4.27 -20.67 -7.25
CA ASN A 41 4.97 -19.38 -7.32
C ASN A 41 5.20 -19.03 -8.79
N LEU A 42 5.63 -19.99 -9.60
CA LEU A 42 5.78 -19.80 -11.05
C LEU A 42 4.46 -19.37 -11.71
N LEU A 43 3.34 -20.00 -11.36
CA LEU A 43 2.02 -19.59 -11.87
C LEU A 43 1.63 -18.16 -11.44
N TYR A 44 2.00 -17.76 -10.22
CA TYR A 44 1.74 -16.41 -9.73
C TYR A 44 2.58 -15.39 -10.49
N GLU A 45 3.87 -15.68 -10.71
CA GLU A 45 4.76 -14.83 -11.51
C GLU A 45 4.29 -14.71 -12.97
N TYR A 46 3.83 -15.80 -13.57
CA TYR A 46 3.21 -15.75 -14.91
C TYR A 46 1.95 -14.89 -14.92
N SER A 47 1.13 -14.97 -13.88
CA SER A 47 -0.06 -14.13 -13.74
C SER A 47 0.32 -12.66 -13.61
N LYS A 48 1.34 -12.33 -12.82
CA LYS A 48 1.88 -10.97 -12.64
C LYS A 48 2.40 -10.39 -13.95
N ARG A 49 3.34 -11.10 -14.61
CA ARG A 49 3.95 -10.66 -15.88
C ARG A 49 2.92 -10.52 -17.00
N LEU A 50 1.95 -11.43 -17.09
CA LEU A 50 0.86 -11.35 -18.07
C LEU A 50 0.04 -10.07 -17.91
N ILE A 51 -0.31 -9.70 -16.67
CA ILE A 51 -1.10 -8.49 -16.39
C ILE A 51 -0.26 -7.23 -16.67
N LEU A 52 1.01 -7.21 -16.29
CA LEU A 52 1.93 -6.11 -16.61
C LEU A 52 2.09 -5.91 -18.14
N SER A 53 2.02 -6.99 -18.89
CA SER A 53 2.12 -6.99 -20.36
C SER A 53 0.81 -6.62 -21.06
N TYR A 54 -0.30 -6.48 -20.33
CA TYR A 54 -1.66 -6.52 -20.88
C TYR A 54 -1.92 -5.53 -22.02
N TYR A 55 -1.41 -4.30 -21.89
CA TYR A 55 -1.59 -3.22 -22.88
C TYR A 55 -0.65 -3.33 -24.09
N ALA A 56 0.34 -4.23 -24.04
CA ALA A 56 1.19 -4.55 -25.19
C ALA A 56 0.64 -5.73 -26.02
N LEU A 57 -0.39 -6.43 -25.53
CA LEU A 57 -0.94 -7.62 -26.22
C LEU A 57 -1.92 -7.19 -27.34
N PRO A 58 -1.66 -7.54 -28.62
CA PRO A 58 -2.47 -7.05 -29.75
C PRO A 58 -3.82 -7.78 -29.90
N GLN A 59 -4.02 -8.90 -29.20
CA GLN A 59 -5.25 -9.69 -29.33
C GLN A 59 -6.39 -9.12 -28.49
N SER A 60 -7.63 -9.27 -28.95
CA SER A 60 -8.81 -8.87 -28.17
C SER A 60 -9.30 -9.96 -27.20
N LYS A 61 -9.36 -11.22 -27.65
CA LYS A 61 -9.86 -12.36 -26.86
C LYS A 61 -8.83 -12.78 -25.79
N ARG A 62 -9.27 -12.98 -24.54
CA ARG A 62 -8.41 -13.40 -23.40
C ARG A 62 -7.53 -14.61 -23.69
N SER A 63 -8.11 -15.68 -24.22
CA SER A 63 -7.36 -16.91 -24.53
C SER A 63 -6.33 -16.71 -25.65
N ALA A 64 -6.59 -15.78 -26.58
CA ALA A 64 -5.64 -15.40 -27.62
C ALA A 64 -4.51 -14.54 -27.04
N LYS A 65 -4.82 -13.56 -26.16
CA LYS A 65 -3.83 -12.78 -25.40
C LYS A 65 -2.86 -13.70 -24.64
N VAL A 66 -3.41 -14.66 -23.89
CA VAL A 66 -2.60 -15.60 -23.09
C VAL A 66 -1.72 -16.49 -23.98
N ARG A 67 -2.24 -17.00 -25.09
CA ARG A 67 -1.44 -17.81 -26.03
C ARG A 67 -0.32 -17.01 -26.67
N TYR A 68 -0.60 -15.78 -27.08
CA TYR A 68 0.42 -14.89 -27.63
C TYR A 68 1.48 -14.54 -26.58
N TRP A 69 1.06 -14.20 -25.38
CA TRP A 69 1.97 -13.90 -24.28
C TRP A 69 2.87 -15.10 -23.96
N LEU A 70 2.31 -16.31 -23.79
CA LEU A 70 3.12 -17.51 -23.50
C LEU A 70 4.19 -17.78 -24.57
N LYS A 71 3.92 -17.48 -25.85
CA LYS A 71 4.87 -17.65 -26.96
C LYS A 71 5.96 -16.57 -27.01
N ASN A 72 5.65 -15.34 -26.58
CA ASN A 72 6.52 -14.17 -26.79
C ASN A 72 6.96 -13.47 -25.48
N ARG A 73 6.65 -14.01 -24.31
CA ARG A 73 6.79 -13.38 -22.97
C ARG A 73 8.17 -12.81 -22.63
N GLU A 74 9.24 -13.29 -23.25
CA GLU A 74 10.59 -12.78 -23.01
C GLU A 74 10.86 -11.46 -23.75
N ASN A 75 10.08 -11.17 -24.80
CA ASN A 75 10.22 -9.98 -25.66
C ASN A 75 9.04 -9.01 -25.55
N ILE A 76 8.06 -9.27 -24.68
CA ILE A 76 6.92 -8.37 -24.50
C ILE A 76 7.27 -7.33 -23.44
N GLU A 77 7.24 -6.07 -23.85
CA GLU A 77 7.45 -4.94 -22.97
C GLU A 77 6.27 -4.71 -22.01
N ILE A 78 6.57 -4.10 -20.87
CA ILE A 78 5.56 -3.61 -19.94
C ILE A 78 5.03 -2.28 -20.47
N LYS A 79 3.72 -2.23 -20.70
CA LYS A 79 3.03 -1.04 -21.19
C LYS A 79 1.89 -0.67 -20.25
N PHE A 80 1.82 0.61 -19.89
CA PHE A 80 0.70 1.14 -19.11
C PHE A 80 -0.41 1.63 -20.05
N PRO A 81 -1.63 1.92 -19.54
CA PRO A 81 -2.61 2.65 -20.32
C PRO A 81 -2.00 3.93 -20.90
N LYS A 82 -2.32 4.26 -22.16
CA LYS A 82 -1.73 5.43 -22.86
C LYS A 82 -1.85 6.74 -22.04
N TRP A 83 -3.04 7.03 -21.51
CA TRP A 83 -3.28 8.22 -20.69
C TRP A 83 -2.37 8.29 -19.44
N MET A 84 -2.01 7.13 -18.87
CA MET A 84 -1.15 7.03 -17.70
C MET A 84 0.30 7.27 -18.10
N GLU A 85 0.74 6.74 -19.24
CA GLU A 85 2.08 7.01 -19.79
C GLU A 85 2.23 8.50 -20.10
N ASP A 86 1.31 9.06 -20.89
CA ASP A 86 1.32 10.48 -21.29
C ASP A 86 1.46 11.41 -20.09
N LYS A 87 0.86 11.03 -18.96
CA LYS A 87 0.90 11.81 -17.72
C LYS A 87 2.14 11.54 -16.86
N LEU A 88 2.52 10.28 -16.66
CA LEU A 88 3.63 9.95 -15.76
C LEU A 88 5.00 10.26 -16.37
N PHE A 89 5.15 10.23 -17.70
CA PHE A 89 6.41 10.57 -18.38
C PHE A 89 6.87 12.01 -18.12
N THR A 90 5.96 12.91 -17.76
CA THR A 90 6.29 14.31 -17.41
C THR A 90 6.65 14.48 -15.93
N LEU A 91 6.50 13.42 -15.12
CA LEU A 91 6.59 13.48 -13.66
C LEU A 91 7.72 12.62 -13.08
N LEU A 92 8.00 11.46 -13.68
CA LEU A 92 8.97 10.48 -13.17
C LEU A 92 9.59 9.65 -14.30
N ASP A 93 10.69 8.95 -14.02
CA ASP A 93 11.28 7.99 -14.97
C ASP A 93 10.41 6.72 -15.05
N VAL A 94 9.43 6.74 -15.95
CA VAL A 94 8.49 5.63 -16.17
C VAL A 94 9.23 4.37 -16.64
N ASN A 95 10.35 4.52 -17.35
CA ASN A 95 11.12 3.38 -17.82
C ASN A 95 11.85 2.70 -16.66
N ALA A 96 12.44 3.47 -15.73
CA ALA A 96 12.98 2.92 -14.49
C ALA A 96 11.89 2.25 -13.64
N LEU A 97 10.72 2.89 -13.52
CA LEU A 97 9.57 2.28 -12.83
C LEU A 97 9.22 0.92 -13.43
N LYS A 98 9.03 0.85 -14.75
CA LYS A 98 8.68 -0.40 -15.47
C LYS A 98 9.71 -1.51 -15.25
N ARG A 99 11.00 -1.20 -15.35
CA ARG A 99 12.09 -2.17 -15.08
C ARG A 99 11.97 -2.78 -13.68
N LYS A 100 11.60 -1.96 -12.70
CA LYS A 100 11.42 -2.39 -11.31
C LYS A 100 10.15 -3.20 -11.05
N LEU A 101 9.13 -3.17 -11.92
CA LEU A 101 7.84 -3.84 -11.66
C LEU A 101 7.90 -5.37 -11.68
N THR A 102 8.92 -5.95 -12.31
CA THR A 102 9.15 -7.40 -12.32
C THR A 102 9.90 -7.88 -11.08
N GLU A 103 10.61 -6.99 -10.39
CA GLU A 103 11.26 -7.31 -9.13
C GLU A 103 10.24 -7.45 -8.01
N ARG A 104 10.62 -8.20 -6.98
CA ARG A 104 9.84 -8.35 -5.76
C ARG A 104 10.74 -8.05 -4.59
N TRP A 105 10.43 -6.98 -3.87
CA TRP A 105 10.93 -6.75 -2.52
C TRP A 105 9.82 -7.07 -1.54
N ILE A 106 10.20 -7.52 -0.35
CA ILE A 106 9.25 -7.73 0.73
C ILE A 106 9.79 -7.05 1.95
N TRP A 107 9.08 -6.03 2.40
CA TRP A 107 9.31 -5.44 3.70
C TRP A 107 8.46 -6.15 4.76
N ALA A 108 9.03 -6.26 5.94
CA ALA A 108 8.33 -6.73 7.11
C ALA A 108 8.73 -5.91 8.33
N ARG A 109 7.82 -5.82 9.29
CA ARG A 109 7.99 -5.17 10.57
C ARG A 109 8.01 -6.19 11.69
N ILE A 110 8.99 -6.07 12.57
CA ILE A 110 9.06 -6.76 13.85
C ILE A 110 8.04 -6.14 14.79
N ASN A 111 7.15 -6.96 15.35
CA ASN A 111 6.16 -6.51 16.31
C ASN A 111 6.72 -6.54 17.73
N LEU A 112 7.19 -5.40 18.20
CA LEU A 112 7.85 -5.24 19.49
C LEU A 112 6.92 -5.47 20.69
N LEU A 113 5.60 -5.48 20.50
CA LEU A 113 4.64 -5.88 21.54
C LEU A 113 4.66 -7.38 21.83
N LYS A 114 5.23 -8.20 20.93
CA LYS A 114 5.17 -9.67 21.01
C LYS A 114 6.53 -10.36 21.05
N THR A 115 7.59 -9.66 20.68
CA THR A 115 8.93 -10.23 20.57
C THR A 115 9.97 -9.11 20.56
N ASP A 116 11.22 -9.47 20.79
CA ASP A 116 12.39 -8.61 20.52
C ASP A 116 13.02 -8.93 19.15
N ILE A 117 13.90 -8.03 18.72
CA ILE A 117 14.59 -8.06 17.42
C ILE A 117 15.49 -9.29 17.29
N ASP A 118 16.31 -9.58 18.30
CA ASP A 118 17.28 -10.67 18.28
C ASP A 118 16.61 -12.04 18.14
N LYS A 119 15.44 -12.23 18.77
CA LYS A 119 14.63 -13.44 18.57
C LYS A 119 14.15 -13.56 17.14
N VAL A 120 13.73 -12.48 16.50
CA VAL A 120 13.30 -12.51 15.09
C VAL A 120 14.46 -12.86 14.19
N TYR A 121 15.63 -12.24 14.37
CA TYR A 121 16.81 -12.48 13.54
C TYR A 121 17.24 -13.94 13.60
N ARG A 122 17.40 -14.50 14.82
CA ARG A 122 17.73 -15.92 15.00
C ARG A 122 16.71 -16.86 14.35
N MET A 123 15.41 -16.53 14.43
CA MET A 123 14.37 -17.35 13.79
C MET A 123 14.46 -17.32 12.26
N LEU A 124 14.70 -16.15 11.66
CA LEU A 124 14.86 -16.02 10.21
C LEU A 124 16.13 -16.72 9.72
N GLU A 125 17.25 -16.57 10.42
CA GLU A 125 18.52 -17.24 10.14
C GLU A 125 18.36 -18.77 10.21
N SER A 126 17.72 -19.30 11.25
CA SER A 126 17.47 -20.74 11.39
C SER A 126 16.63 -21.34 10.27
N GLN A 127 15.89 -20.50 9.52
CA GLN A 127 15.07 -20.89 8.38
C GLN A 127 15.75 -20.59 7.03
N ASN A 128 17.03 -20.18 7.05
CA ASN A 128 17.80 -19.77 5.88
C ASN A 128 17.09 -18.67 5.08
N ILE A 129 16.50 -17.70 5.78
CA ILE A 129 15.89 -16.51 5.17
C ILE A 129 16.94 -15.39 5.17
N GLU A 130 17.29 -14.90 3.99
CA GLU A 130 18.20 -13.77 3.84
C GLU A 130 17.41 -12.47 4.03
N PHE A 131 17.83 -11.64 4.98
CA PHE A 131 17.21 -10.36 5.26
C PHE A 131 18.25 -9.29 5.60
N GLU A 132 17.85 -8.04 5.46
CA GLU A 132 18.63 -6.86 5.82
C GLU A 132 17.81 -5.99 6.79
N PRO A 133 18.37 -5.60 7.95
CA PRO A 133 17.78 -4.56 8.79
C PRO A 133 17.65 -3.24 8.03
N ASP A 134 16.56 -2.53 8.26
CA ASP A 134 16.41 -1.20 7.70
C ASP A 134 17.30 -0.17 8.40
N LYS A 135 17.77 0.82 7.65
CA LYS A 135 18.62 1.90 8.19
C LYS A 135 17.83 3.02 8.85
N ASP A 136 16.58 3.22 8.44
CA ASP A 136 15.76 4.34 8.93
C ASP A 136 14.91 3.92 10.13
N PHE A 137 14.38 2.70 10.13
CA PHE A 137 13.49 2.21 11.17
C PHE A 137 13.97 0.88 11.77
N TYR A 138 14.39 0.92 13.04
CA TYR A 138 15.01 -0.21 13.75
C TYR A 138 14.14 -1.48 13.83
N TYR A 139 12.82 -1.36 13.69
CA TYR A 139 11.89 -2.50 13.69
C TYR A 139 11.58 -3.04 12.28
N MET A 140 12.12 -2.44 11.21
CA MET A 140 11.88 -2.85 9.83
C MET A 140 13.00 -3.75 9.32
N ILE A 141 12.61 -4.73 8.49
CA ILE A 141 13.54 -5.58 7.75
C ILE A 141 13.09 -5.73 6.30
N LYS A 142 14.06 -5.81 5.40
CA LYS A 142 13.87 -6.20 4.00
C LYS A 142 14.21 -7.67 3.85
N ILE A 143 13.27 -8.46 3.35
CA ILE A 143 13.54 -9.86 2.99
C ILE A 143 14.07 -9.89 1.56
N ASN A 144 15.30 -10.36 1.40
CA ASN A 144 15.96 -10.48 0.11
C ASN A 144 15.64 -11.80 -0.55
N ARG A 145 15.71 -12.89 0.22
CA ARG A 145 15.49 -14.24 -0.29
C ARG A 145 14.84 -15.12 0.76
N SER A 146 13.88 -15.91 0.33
CA SER A 146 13.25 -16.94 1.16
C SER A 146 12.96 -18.17 0.32
N SER A 147 13.48 -19.31 0.74
CA SER A 147 13.18 -20.63 0.14
C SER A 147 11.76 -21.11 0.48
N VAL A 148 11.16 -20.54 1.52
CA VAL A 148 9.82 -20.86 2.01
C VAL A 148 8.85 -19.70 1.80
N ARG A 149 7.56 -20.01 1.76
CA ARG A 149 6.53 -18.98 1.67
C ARG A 149 6.43 -18.23 3.01
N LEU A 150 6.76 -16.95 3.04
CA LEU A 150 6.76 -16.13 4.27
C LEU A 150 5.45 -16.20 5.06
N SER A 151 4.29 -16.18 4.39
CA SER A 151 2.99 -16.27 5.05
C SER A 151 2.72 -17.61 5.76
N SER A 152 3.56 -18.63 5.52
CA SER A 152 3.46 -19.93 6.17
C SER A 152 4.28 -20.04 7.45
N LEU A 153 5.22 -19.11 7.67
CA LEU A 153 6.10 -19.07 8.82
C LEU A 153 5.31 -18.86 10.11
N SER A 154 5.70 -19.55 11.18
CA SER A 154 5.11 -19.39 12.52
C SER A 154 5.20 -17.94 12.98
N ILE A 155 6.37 -17.31 12.83
CA ILE A 155 6.60 -15.92 13.24
C ILE A 155 5.63 -14.92 12.57
N VAL A 156 5.21 -15.20 11.33
CA VAL A 156 4.22 -14.40 10.61
C VAL A 156 2.79 -14.74 11.03
N LYS A 157 2.47 -16.03 11.20
CA LYS A 157 1.16 -16.49 11.68
C LYS A 157 0.84 -16.01 13.11
N ASP A 158 1.87 -15.86 13.92
CA ASP A 158 1.80 -15.43 15.32
C ASP A 158 1.90 -13.92 15.48
N PHE A 159 2.01 -13.16 14.38
CA PHE A 159 2.11 -11.70 14.36
C PHE A 159 3.32 -11.15 15.12
N LYS A 160 4.39 -11.94 15.23
CA LYS A 160 5.71 -11.48 15.68
C LYS A 160 6.46 -10.75 14.58
N LEU A 161 6.20 -11.15 13.32
CA LEU A 161 6.66 -10.47 12.11
C LEU A 161 5.44 -10.17 11.22
N ILE A 162 5.26 -8.91 10.83
CA ILE A 162 4.11 -8.44 10.06
C ILE A 162 4.60 -8.00 8.68
N LEU A 163 4.07 -8.58 7.61
CA LEU A 163 4.35 -8.10 6.25
C LEU A 163 3.75 -6.69 6.10
N HIS A 164 4.60 -5.69 5.93
CA HIS A 164 4.24 -4.28 5.98
C HIS A 164 5.22 -3.50 5.12
N ASP A 165 4.73 -2.79 4.10
CA ASP A 165 5.61 -2.01 3.23
C ASP A 165 6.26 -0.86 4.01
N LYS A 166 7.53 -0.57 3.71
CA LYS A 166 8.26 0.53 4.35
C LYS A 166 7.58 1.88 4.11
N ALA A 167 7.02 2.14 2.93
CA ALA A 167 6.30 3.39 2.68
C ALA A 167 5.09 3.58 3.60
N SER A 168 4.37 2.51 3.92
CA SER A 168 3.28 2.57 4.91
C SER A 168 3.79 2.84 6.33
N SER A 169 5.01 2.42 6.67
CA SER A 169 5.64 2.76 7.96
C SER A 169 6.08 4.23 8.01
N ILE A 170 6.61 4.78 6.92
CA ILE A 170 6.95 6.21 6.81
C ILE A 170 5.74 7.10 7.10
N VAL A 171 4.54 6.71 6.66
CA VAL A 171 3.29 7.44 6.97
C VAL A 171 3.07 7.54 8.49
N VAL A 172 3.29 6.45 9.21
CA VAL A 172 3.12 6.43 10.67
C VAL A 172 4.23 7.20 11.38
N GLU A 173 5.45 7.10 10.87
CA GLU A 173 6.60 7.83 11.39
C GLU A 173 6.47 9.34 11.14
N ALA A 174 5.78 9.77 10.08
CA ALA A 174 5.43 11.18 9.87
C ALA A 174 4.43 11.69 10.93
N LEU A 175 3.49 10.82 11.34
CA LEU A 175 2.53 11.12 12.40
C LEU A 175 3.27 11.34 13.71
N LYS A 176 4.33 10.57 13.98
CA LYS A 176 5.10 10.57 15.24
C LYS A 176 4.18 10.33 16.45
N PRO A 177 3.51 9.17 16.55
CA PRO A 177 2.61 8.89 17.66
C PRO A 177 3.38 8.85 18.99
N GLU A 178 2.87 9.53 20.01
CA GLU A 178 3.48 9.57 21.34
C GLU A 178 2.58 8.92 22.40
N ILE A 179 3.20 8.57 23.52
CA ILE A 179 2.53 7.96 24.68
C ILE A 179 1.45 8.90 25.19
N SER A 180 0.30 8.34 25.58
CA SER A 180 -0.83 9.08 26.16
C SER A 180 -1.54 10.09 25.23
N GLU A 181 -1.19 10.13 23.94
CA GLU A 181 -1.92 10.91 22.95
C GLU A 181 -3.22 10.24 22.50
N LYS A 182 -4.18 11.08 22.10
CA LYS A 182 -5.38 10.68 21.36
C LYS A 182 -5.11 10.77 19.87
N LEU A 183 -5.06 9.61 19.21
CA LEU A 183 -4.80 9.49 17.79
C LEU A 183 -6.10 9.16 17.05
N VAL A 184 -6.39 9.88 15.98
CA VAL A 184 -7.53 9.62 15.11
C VAL A 184 -7.03 9.10 13.77
N ASP A 185 -7.61 8.01 13.26
CA ASP A 185 -7.35 7.50 11.92
C ASP A 185 -8.68 7.43 11.16
N LEU A 186 -8.84 8.30 10.16
CA LEU A 186 -10.11 8.53 9.47
C LEU A 186 -10.42 7.51 8.36
N SER A 187 -9.49 6.60 8.08
CA SER A 187 -9.64 5.54 7.08
C SER A 187 -8.80 4.32 7.45
N SER A 188 -8.94 3.87 8.70
CA SER A 188 -7.95 3.04 9.36
C SER A 188 -7.90 1.60 8.89
N ALA A 189 -9.06 1.05 8.49
CA ALA A 189 -9.14 -0.36 8.20
C ALA A 189 -8.23 -0.72 7.00
N PRO A 190 -7.48 -1.83 7.03
CA PRO A 190 -7.65 -2.97 7.92
C PRO A 190 -6.79 -2.91 9.21
N GLY A 191 -6.22 -1.77 9.59
CA GLY A 191 -5.55 -1.58 10.89
C GLY A 191 -4.06 -1.93 10.96
N ILE A 192 -3.39 -2.08 9.81
CA ILE A 192 -1.94 -2.36 9.80
C ILE A 192 -1.16 -1.17 10.35
N LYS A 193 -1.51 0.06 9.95
CA LYS A 193 -0.92 1.29 10.49
C LYS A 193 -1.33 1.52 11.95
N ALA A 194 -2.60 1.26 12.30
CA ALA A 194 -3.07 1.29 13.69
C ALA A 194 -2.26 0.38 14.62
N SER A 195 -1.94 -0.84 14.19
CA SER A 195 -1.05 -1.72 14.94
C SER A 195 0.39 -1.21 15.08
N LEU A 196 0.81 -0.25 14.24
CA LEU A 196 2.09 0.44 14.38
C LEU A 196 2.01 1.59 15.38
N TYR A 197 0.93 2.38 15.40
CA TYR A 197 0.73 3.41 16.44
C TYR A 197 0.84 2.78 17.83
N MET A 198 0.13 1.67 18.02
CA MET A 198 0.07 0.97 19.30
C MET A 198 1.38 0.29 19.66
N MET A 199 2.17 -0.14 18.66
CA MET A 199 3.51 -0.68 18.92
C MET A 199 4.48 0.42 19.35
N LEU A 200 4.53 1.54 18.63
CA LEU A 200 5.45 2.65 18.92
C LEU A 200 5.14 3.36 20.24
N THR A 201 3.88 3.34 20.65
CA THR A 201 3.43 3.93 21.92
C THR A 201 3.34 2.90 23.04
N GLU A 202 3.81 1.67 22.82
CA GLU A 202 3.78 0.57 23.78
C GLU A 202 2.39 0.35 24.40
N ASN A 203 1.34 0.39 23.57
CA ASN A 203 -0.07 0.31 23.95
C ASN A 203 -0.58 1.45 24.86
N ARG A 204 0.11 2.60 24.92
CA ARG A 204 -0.27 3.71 25.82
C ARG A 204 -0.95 4.90 25.12
N ALA A 205 -1.03 4.94 23.80
CA ALA A 205 -1.91 5.89 23.10
C ALA A 205 -3.37 5.43 23.17
N GLU A 206 -4.30 6.38 23.06
CA GLU A 206 -5.73 6.12 22.86
C GLU A 206 -6.08 6.37 21.39
N THR A 207 -6.61 5.38 20.70
CA THR A 207 -6.82 5.46 19.24
C THR A 207 -8.30 5.39 18.87
N PHE A 208 -8.73 6.27 17.97
CA PHE A 208 -10.07 6.30 17.38
C PHE A 208 -9.97 5.96 15.90
N LEU A 209 -10.43 4.76 15.54
CA LEU A 209 -10.20 4.15 14.23
C LEU A 209 -11.51 4.11 13.45
N ALA A 210 -11.65 4.96 12.44
CA ALA A 210 -12.86 5.10 11.64
C ALA A 210 -12.73 4.45 10.26
N ASP A 211 -13.79 3.76 9.80
CA ASP A 211 -13.95 3.31 8.42
C ASP A 211 -15.44 3.11 8.09
N VAL A 212 -15.78 3.21 6.80
CA VAL A 212 -17.15 3.04 6.28
C VAL A 212 -17.52 1.58 5.99
N ASP A 213 -16.60 0.63 6.16
CA ASP A 213 -16.85 -0.79 5.87
C ASP A 213 -16.76 -1.64 7.15
N LEU A 214 -17.93 -2.04 7.66
CA LEU A 214 -18.06 -2.92 8.83
C LEU A 214 -17.25 -4.23 8.72
N LYS A 215 -17.14 -4.82 7.52
CA LYS A 215 -16.37 -6.05 7.32
C LYS A 215 -14.88 -5.79 7.42
N ARG A 216 -14.41 -4.61 7.02
CA ARG A 216 -13.01 -4.20 7.17
C ARG A 216 -12.70 -3.84 8.63
N LEU A 217 -13.61 -3.13 9.31
CA LEU A 217 -13.50 -2.86 10.75
C LEU A 217 -13.43 -4.14 11.60
N SER A 218 -14.25 -5.14 11.27
CA SER A 218 -14.18 -6.45 11.94
C SER A 218 -12.83 -7.14 11.73
N LYS A 219 -12.24 -7.03 10.52
CA LYS A 219 -10.88 -7.55 10.26
C LYS A 219 -9.82 -6.79 11.02
N GLU A 220 -9.97 -5.48 11.14
CA GLU A 220 -9.08 -4.61 11.91
C GLU A 220 -9.11 -4.97 13.40
N TYR A 221 -10.27 -5.11 14.01
CA TYR A 221 -10.39 -5.59 15.40
C TYR A 221 -9.62 -6.90 15.62
N ASN A 222 -9.83 -7.88 14.74
CA ASN A 222 -9.16 -9.17 14.81
C ASN A 222 -7.65 -9.07 14.57
N LEU A 223 -7.21 -8.19 13.66
CA LEU A 223 -5.81 -7.92 13.41
C LEU A 223 -5.14 -7.35 14.67
N LEU A 224 -5.69 -6.28 15.23
CA LEU A 224 -5.16 -5.61 16.42
C LEU A 224 -5.07 -6.57 17.60
N LYS A 225 -6.12 -7.37 17.83
CA LYS A 225 -6.11 -8.43 18.84
C LYS A 225 -4.95 -9.40 18.66
N ARG A 226 -4.71 -9.86 17.43
CA ARG A 226 -3.61 -10.81 17.11
C ARG A 226 -2.23 -10.17 17.22
N CYS A 227 -2.12 -8.88 16.92
CA CYS A 227 -0.92 -8.08 17.12
C CYS A 227 -0.58 -7.83 18.60
N GLY A 228 -1.45 -8.20 19.55
CA GLY A 228 -1.21 -7.95 20.97
C GLY A 228 -1.48 -6.50 21.38
N VAL A 229 -2.31 -5.79 20.62
CA VAL A 229 -2.74 -4.44 20.96
C VAL A 229 -3.69 -4.47 22.17
N ASP A 230 -3.52 -3.53 23.09
CA ASP A 230 -4.47 -3.33 24.19
C ASP A 230 -5.76 -2.72 23.67
N LEU A 231 -6.76 -3.57 23.45
CA LEU A 231 -8.05 -3.17 22.87
C LEU A 231 -8.85 -2.22 23.77
N ARG A 232 -8.51 -2.08 25.06
CA ARG A 232 -9.15 -1.09 25.96
C ARG A 232 -8.81 0.36 25.57
N LYS A 233 -7.75 0.54 24.79
CA LYS A 233 -7.28 1.83 24.27
C LYS A 233 -7.70 2.07 22.81
N VAL A 234 -8.47 1.16 22.22
CA VAL A 234 -8.88 1.21 20.82
C VAL A 234 -10.39 1.39 20.73
N HIS A 235 -10.80 2.48 20.10
CA HIS A 235 -12.19 2.80 19.81
C HIS A 235 -12.43 2.66 18.31
N ILE A 236 -13.11 1.57 17.91
CA ILE A 236 -13.50 1.35 16.51
C ILE A 236 -14.81 2.07 16.23
N ILE A 237 -14.83 2.89 15.18
CA ILE A 237 -15.94 3.76 14.82
C ILE A 237 -16.41 3.41 13.40
N TYR A 238 -17.67 2.98 13.28
CA TYR A 238 -18.31 2.86 11.98
C TYR A 238 -18.89 4.21 11.55
N GLN A 239 -18.21 4.88 10.62
CA GLN A 239 -18.54 6.25 10.23
C GLN A 239 -18.08 6.59 8.82
N ASP A 240 -18.85 7.47 8.16
CA ASP A 240 -18.38 8.22 7.00
C ASP A 240 -17.56 9.44 7.45
N SER A 241 -16.25 9.39 7.21
CA SER A 241 -15.32 10.44 7.60
C SER A 241 -15.49 11.74 6.79
N THR A 242 -16.29 11.75 5.71
CA THR A 242 -16.76 12.98 5.05
C THR A 242 -17.85 13.71 5.83
N LYS A 243 -18.32 13.11 6.94
CA LYS A 243 -19.24 13.70 7.91
C LYS A 243 -18.84 13.19 9.30
N ASN A 244 -17.60 13.48 9.68
CA ASN A 244 -17.06 12.97 10.95
C ASN A 244 -17.64 13.73 12.15
N SER A 245 -17.76 13.03 13.29
CA SER A 245 -18.32 13.55 14.55
C SER A 245 -17.24 13.74 15.61
N ILE A 246 -15.98 13.59 15.23
CA ILE A 246 -14.84 13.67 16.14
C ILE A 246 -14.51 15.15 16.32
N ILE A 247 -14.47 15.61 17.56
CA ILE A 247 -14.34 17.05 17.84
C ILE A 247 -12.89 17.43 18.15
N LYS A 248 -12.14 16.53 18.79
CA LYS A 248 -10.78 16.80 19.27
C LYS A 248 -9.92 15.54 19.24
N SER A 249 -8.66 15.71 18.91
CA SER A 249 -7.59 14.72 19.04
C SER A 249 -6.25 15.43 19.22
N ASP A 250 -5.20 14.70 19.58
CA ASP A 250 -3.86 15.27 19.55
C ASP A 250 -3.35 15.25 18.11
N LYS A 251 -3.38 14.09 17.45
CA LYS A 251 -2.91 13.92 16.06
C LYS A 251 -3.90 13.14 15.20
N ILE A 252 -3.94 13.46 13.91
CA ILE A 252 -4.84 12.85 12.93
C ILE A 252 -4.00 12.18 11.84
N LEU A 253 -4.34 10.94 11.49
CA LEU A 253 -3.96 10.33 10.22
C LEU A 253 -5.15 10.28 9.27
N LEU A 254 -4.91 10.76 8.05
CA LEU A 254 -5.78 10.57 6.91
C LEU A 254 -5.00 9.83 5.80
N ASP A 255 -4.95 8.49 5.90
CA ASP A 255 -4.48 7.61 4.82
C ASP A 255 -5.61 7.36 3.82
N ALA A 256 -5.85 8.36 2.96
CA ALA A 256 -7.11 8.49 2.26
C ALA A 256 -7.33 7.40 1.20
N PRO A 257 -8.58 6.96 0.98
CA PRO A 257 -8.93 6.11 -0.17
C PRO A 257 -8.46 6.74 -1.48
N CYS A 258 -7.75 5.96 -2.30
CA CYS A 258 -7.11 6.46 -3.52
C CYS A 258 -7.12 5.44 -4.66
N SER A 259 -6.59 5.85 -5.82
CA SER A 259 -6.44 5.02 -7.01
C SER A 259 -5.54 3.80 -6.83
N SER A 260 -4.72 3.79 -5.76
CA SER A 260 -3.70 2.77 -5.49
C SER A 260 -2.60 2.69 -6.56
N SER A 261 -2.44 3.71 -7.41
CA SER A 261 -1.49 3.67 -8.52
C SER A 261 -0.02 3.49 -8.10
N GLY A 262 0.33 3.78 -6.85
CA GLY A 262 1.66 3.51 -6.29
C GLY A 262 1.94 2.04 -5.97
N MET A 263 0.92 1.18 -5.95
CA MET A 263 1.04 -0.24 -5.59
C MET A 263 1.13 -1.18 -6.80
N ILE A 264 1.38 -0.67 -8.02
CA ILE A 264 1.40 -1.49 -9.26
C ILE A 264 2.41 -2.66 -9.18
N ASN A 265 3.53 -2.49 -8.49
CA ASN A 265 4.50 -3.59 -8.31
C ASN A 265 3.88 -4.77 -7.52
N ASN A 266 3.12 -4.46 -6.47
CA ASN A 266 2.50 -5.45 -5.59
C ASN A 266 1.21 -6.05 -6.23
N ASP A 267 0.37 -5.20 -6.81
CA ASP A 267 -0.86 -5.60 -7.50
C ASP A 267 -0.97 -4.98 -8.90
N PRO A 268 -0.44 -5.64 -9.95
CA PRO A 268 -0.50 -5.11 -11.30
C PRO A 268 -1.92 -5.03 -11.87
N SER A 269 -2.91 -5.65 -11.20
CA SER A 269 -4.32 -5.52 -11.60
C SER A 269 -4.77 -4.06 -11.63
N ILE A 270 -4.13 -3.18 -10.85
CA ILE A 270 -4.38 -1.73 -10.80
C ILE A 270 -4.34 -1.10 -12.19
N LEU A 271 -3.44 -1.54 -13.08
CA LEU A 271 -3.39 -1.04 -14.47
C LEU A 271 -4.72 -1.24 -15.21
N LEU A 272 -5.38 -2.37 -14.98
CA LEU A 272 -6.67 -2.70 -15.58
C LEU A 272 -7.85 -2.08 -14.84
N LYS A 273 -7.65 -1.66 -13.57
CA LYS A 273 -8.63 -0.88 -12.80
C LYS A 273 -8.62 0.58 -13.22
N LEU A 274 -7.45 1.13 -13.57
CA LEU A 274 -7.22 2.51 -14.00
C LEU A 274 -7.17 2.60 -15.52
N ARG A 275 -8.26 2.21 -16.19
CA ARG A 275 -8.33 2.21 -17.67
C ARG A 275 -8.32 3.62 -18.26
N ASN A 276 -8.82 4.59 -17.49
CA ASN A 276 -8.92 6.01 -17.80
C ASN A 276 -8.64 6.84 -16.52
N GLY A 277 -8.62 8.16 -16.65
CA GLY A 277 -8.36 9.09 -15.54
C GLY A 277 -9.54 9.31 -14.57
N GLU A 278 -10.75 8.84 -14.88
CA GLU A 278 -11.98 9.15 -14.13
C GLU A 278 -11.90 8.74 -12.65
N LYS A 279 -11.25 7.60 -12.35
CA LYS A 279 -11.08 7.15 -10.97
C LYS A 279 -10.21 8.09 -10.15
N ILE A 280 -9.17 8.67 -10.75
CA ILE A 280 -8.31 9.64 -10.08
C ILE A 280 -9.13 10.86 -9.71
N GLU A 281 -9.93 11.38 -10.64
CA GLU A 281 -10.78 12.55 -10.38
C GLU A 281 -11.81 12.28 -9.28
N LYS A 282 -12.45 11.11 -9.30
CA LYS A 282 -13.40 10.71 -8.27
C LYS A 282 -12.74 10.64 -6.89
N PHE A 283 -11.57 10.00 -6.78
CA PHE A 283 -10.85 9.90 -5.52
C PHE A 283 -10.31 11.26 -5.05
N THR A 284 -9.85 12.11 -5.96
CA THR A 284 -9.41 13.47 -5.65
C THR A 284 -10.52 14.27 -4.97
N LYS A 285 -11.75 14.23 -5.51
CA LYS A 285 -12.91 14.92 -4.89
C LYS A 285 -13.22 14.37 -3.50
N LEU A 286 -13.19 13.05 -3.34
CA LEU A 286 -13.42 12.39 -2.05
C LEU A 286 -12.32 12.78 -1.04
N GLN A 287 -11.06 12.76 -1.45
CA GLN A 287 -9.89 13.11 -0.62
C GLN A 287 -9.96 14.56 -0.15
N LYS A 288 -10.32 15.51 -1.02
CA LYS A 288 -10.54 16.90 -0.62
C LYS A 288 -11.68 17.02 0.41
N SER A 289 -12.79 16.29 0.21
CA SER A 289 -13.89 16.27 1.17
C SER A 289 -13.45 15.70 2.53
N LEU A 290 -12.71 14.60 2.53
CA LEU A 290 -12.17 13.99 3.76
C LEU A 290 -11.20 14.93 4.48
N LEU A 291 -10.29 15.56 3.74
CA LEU A 291 -9.32 16.50 4.30
C LEU A 291 -10.01 17.71 4.92
N ASN A 292 -10.97 18.32 4.23
CA ASN A 292 -11.72 19.46 4.75
C ASN A 292 -12.46 19.13 6.05
N GLU A 293 -13.01 17.92 6.15
CA GLU A 293 -13.69 17.47 7.37
C GLU A 293 -12.70 17.11 8.48
N ALA A 294 -11.55 16.55 8.14
CA ALA A 294 -10.48 16.26 9.08
C ALA A 294 -9.92 17.54 9.73
N LEU A 295 -9.81 18.63 8.95
CA LEU A 295 -9.34 19.93 9.44
C LEU A 295 -10.29 20.62 10.42
N LYS A 296 -11.56 20.17 10.54
CA LYS A 296 -12.50 20.67 11.57
C LYS A 296 -12.22 20.09 12.95
N ILE A 297 -11.47 18.99 13.03
CA ILE A 297 -11.11 18.35 14.29
C ILE A 297 -10.03 19.19 14.96
N LYS A 298 -10.24 19.63 16.20
CA LYS A 298 -9.22 20.36 16.97
C LYS A 298 -8.05 19.42 17.26
N SER A 299 -6.90 19.68 16.65
CA SER A 299 -5.69 18.85 16.72
C SER A 299 -4.45 19.72 16.46
N ASN A 300 -3.27 19.23 16.81
CA ASN A 300 -2.01 19.94 16.54
C ASN A 300 -1.38 19.54 15.19
N LYS A 301 -1.69 18.34 14.68
CA LYS A 301 -1.04 17.76 13.50
C LYS A 301 -2.00 16.84 12.76
N LEU A 302 -2.01 16.97 11.44
CA LEU A 302 -2.61 16.01 10.53
C LEU A 302 -1.55 15.46 9.58
N VAL A 303 -1.51 14.15 9.38
CA VAL A 303 -0.76 13.55 8.27
C VAL A 303 -1.73 13.10 7.20
N TYR A 304 -1.55 13.63 6.00
CA TYR A 304 -2.26 13.20 4.81
C TYR A 304 -1.35 12.28 4.00
N ALA A 305 -1.86 11.11 3.62
CA ALA A 305 -1.13 10.17 2.79
C ALA A 305 -2.05 9.47 1.77
N VAL A 306 -1.47 9.10 0.63
CA VAL A 306 -2.09 8.23 -0.36
C VAL A 306 -1.04 7.35 -1.04
N CYS A 307 -1.40 6.11 -1.40
CA CYS A 307 -0.56 5.24 -2.23
C CYS A 307 -0.76 5.52 -3.74
N SER A 308 -0.55 6.77 -4.15
CA SER A 308 -0.74 7.23 -5.54
C SER A 308 0.50 7.88 -6.14
N LEU A 309 0.76 7.60 -7.42
CA LEU A 309 1.79 8.26 -8.23
C LEU A 309 1.31 9.59 -8.83
N PHE A 310 0.00 9.87 -8.79
CA PHE A 310 -0.57 11.03 -9.46
C PHE A 310 -0.64 12.25 -8.54
N PRO A 311 -0.28 13.44 -9.04
CA PRO A 311 -0.33 14.66 -8.25
C PRO A 311 -1.75 15.10 -7.89
N GLU A 312 -2.76 14.69 -8.66
CA GLU A 312 -4.17 14.97 -8.36
C GLU A 312 -4.59 14.48 -6.98
N GLU A 313 -4.05 13.34 -6.56
CA GLU A 313 -4.37 12.74 -5.26
C GLU A 313 -3.31 13.10 -4.20
N GLY A 314 -2.26 13.85 -4.56
CA GLY A 314 -1.17 14.20 -3.66
C GLY A 314 -1.03 15.71 -3.55
N GLU A 315 -0.08 16.26 -4.29
CA GLU A 315 0.26 17.68 -4.28
C GLU A 315 -0.98 18.58 -4.50
N LYS A 316 -1.84 18.27 -5.48
CA LYS A 316 -3.03 19.11 -5.77
C LYS A 316 -4.09 19.09 -4.66
N VAL A 317 -4.09 18.08 -3.79
CA VAL A 317 -4.98 18.05 -2.60
C VAL A 317 -4.41 18.96 -1.52
N ILE A 318 -3.10 18.97 -1.34
CA ILE A 318 -2.41 19.76 -0.32
C ILE A 318 -2.11 21.19 -0.78
N GLU A 319 -2.19 21.49 -2.07
CA GLU A 319 -1.84 22.81 -2.61
C GLU A 319 -2.65 23.93 -1.96
N ASP A 320 -3.93 23.71 -1.65
CA ASP A 320 -4.79 24.69 -0.97
C ASP A 320 -4.35 24.95 0.50
N TYR A 321 -3.52 24.07 1.06
CA TYR A 321 -3.03 24.07 2.45
C TYR A 321 -1.51 24.18 2.54
N TYR A 322 -0.84 24.64 1.47
CA TYR A 322 0.61 24.58 1.38
C TYR A 322 1.32 25.38 2.48
N GLU A 323 0.72 26.46 3.00
CA GLU A 323 1.35 27.32 4.02
C GLU A 323 1.55 26.63 5.37
N ILE A 324 0.65 25.70 5.70
CA ILE A 324 0.74 24.88 6.91
C ILE A 324 1.37 23.50 6.66
N ALA A 325 1.66 23.18 5.40
CA ALA A 325 2.31 21.93 5.02
C ALA A 325 3.80 21.93 5.41
N GLU A 326 4.28 20.80 5.91
CA GLU A 326 5.64 20.56 6.35
C GLU A 326 6.13 19.23 5.79
N LYS A 327 7.34 19.23 5.23
CA LYS A 327 7.97 18.03 4.68
C LYS A 327 8.32 17.09 5.86
N PRO A 328 7.74 15.88 5.94
CA PRO A 328 7.96 15.00 7.09
C PRO A 328 9.42 14.59 7.30
N PHE A 329 10.15 14.29 6.22
CA PHE A 329 11.51 13.76 6.24
C PHE A 329 12.39 14.38 5.16
N SER A 330 13.59 14.84 5.51
CA SER A 330 14.53 15.45 4.57
C SER A 330 15.22 14.44 3.64
N ASN A 331 15.45 13.21 4.11
CA ASN A 331 16.17 12.14 3.41
C ASN A 331 15.33 11.37 2.37
N TYR A 332 14.02 11.62 2.30
CA TYR A 332 13.14 11.04 1.26
C TYR A 332 12.88 12.03 0.13
N GLN A 333 12.48 11.49 -1.03
CA GLN A 333 12.18 12.29 -2.22
C GLN A 333 11.14 13.37 -1.89
N SER A 334 11.34 14.56 -2.43
CA SER A 334 10.31 15.60 -2.38
C SER A 334 9.14 15.22 -3.29
N GLY A 335 7.97 15.80 -3.05
CA GLY A 335 6.90 15.81 -4.04
C GLY A 335 7.30 16.52 -5.33
N TYR A 336 6.47 16.40 -6.35
CA TYR A 336 6.76 16.96 -7.68
C TYR A 336 6.93 18.48 -7.61
N SER A 337 8.05 18.97 -8.12
CA SER A 337 8.45 20.39 -8.06
C SER A 337 7.54 21.35 -8.83
N LEU A 338 6.64 20.82 -9.66
CA LEU A 338 5.61 21.56 -10.39
C LEU A 338 4.56 22.21 -9.45
N PHE A 339 4.49 21.75 -8.20
CA PHE A 339 3.53 22.22 -7.19
C PHE A 339 4.26 22.81 -5.98
N LYS A 340 3.74 23.88 -5.38
CA LYS A 340 4.37 24.50 -4.20
C LYS A 340 4.42 23.52 -3.04
N SER A 341 3.34 22.76 -2.85
CA SER A 341 3.24 21.68 -1.86
C SER A 341 4.27 20.57 -2.07
N GLY A 342 4.83 20.40 -3.27
CA GLY A 342 5.81 19.37 -3.59
C GLY A 342 7.08 19.46 -2.73
N LYS A 343 7.62 20.67 -2.54
CA LYS A 343 8.79 20.89 -1.67
C LYS A 343 8.49 20.68 -0.18
N ARG A 344 7.21 20.73 0.19
CA ARG A 344 6.69 20.58 1.57
C ARG A 344 6.07 19.21 1.80
N SER A 345 6.34 18.24 0.92
CA SER A 345 5.80 16.88 0.99
C SER A 345 6.88 15.88 0.62
N ASN A 346 6.67 14.62 1.02
CA ASN A 346 7.50 13.51 0.60
C ASN A 346 6.77 12.65 -0.44
N ARG A 347 7.55 12.06 -1.35
CA ARG A 347 7.15 10.91 -2.15
C ARG A 347 8.09 9.75 -1.90
N THR A 348 7.57 8.55 -2.12
CA THR A 348 8.38 7.34 -2.32
C THR A 348 8.05 6.74 -3.67
N PHE A 349 9.01 6.05 -4.26
CA PHE A 349 8.87 5.43 -5.56
C PHE A 349 9.46 4.02 -5.59
N PRO A 350 8.80 3.05 -6.24
CA PRO A 350 9.32 1.70 -6.36
C PRO A 350 10.74 1.60 -6.93
N HIS A 351 11.05 2.38 -7.97
CA HIS A 351 12.34 2.34 -8.67
C HIS A 351 13.47 3.07 -7.97
N ILE A 352 13.17 3.89 -6.96
CA ILE A 352 14.16 4.67 -6.20
C ILE A 352 14.34 4.05 -4.83
N ASP A 353 13.25 3.87 -4.09
CA ASP A 353 13.27 3.53 -2.68
C ASP A 353 13.07 2.03 -2.43
N SER A 354 12.72 1.25 -3.46
CA SER A 354 12.30 -0.16 -3.32
C SER A 354 11.16 -0.31 -2.30
N THR A 355 10.17 0.58 -2.37
CA THR A 355 8.92 0.56 -1.58
C THR A 355 7.71 0.67 -2.49
N GLU A 356 6.50 0.64 -1.95
CA GLU A 356 5.34 1.14 -2.70
C GLU A 356 5.45 2.65 -2.95
N GLY A 357 4.78 3.14 -3.98
CA GLY A 357 4.70 4.56 -4.28
C GLY A 357 3.70 5.27 -3.37
N PHE A 358 4.16 6.27 -2.62
CA PHE A 358 3.32 7.08 -1.73
C PHE A 358 3.54 8.56 -1.95
N PHE A 359 2.52 9.34 -1.58
CA PHE A 359 2.61 10.76 -1.26
C PHE A 359 2.28 10.93 0.22
N ILE A 360 3.07 11.76 0.93
CA ILE A 360 2.93 11.99 2.38
C ILE A 360 3.19 13.48 2.65
N SER A 361 2.26 14.12 3.36
CA SER A 361 2.41 15.51 3.80
C SER A 361 1.93 15.65 5.24
N THR A 362 2.67 16.40 6.05
CA THR A 362 2.25 16.78 7.41
C THR A 362 1.68 18.19 7.36
N LEU A 363 0.52 18.41 7.94
CA LEU A 363 -0.06 19.72 8.15
C LEU A 363 0.07 20.09 9.62
N ASN A 364 0.70 21.22 9.89
CA ASN A 364 0.82 21.78 11.23
C ASN A 364 -0.42 22.62 11.54
N LEU A 365 -1.35 22.04 12.28
CA LEU A 365 -2.65 22.63 12.53
C LEU A 365 -2.61 23.75 13.59
N THR A 366 -1.48 23.94 14.29
CA THR A 366 -1.32 25.09 15.19
C THR A 366 -1.10 26.41 14.45
N LYS A 367 -0.98 26.37 13.11
CA LYS A 367 -0.82 27.52 12.22
C LYS A 367 -2.12 27.93 11.52
N LEU A 368 -3.21 27.18 11.71
CA LEU A 368 -4.57 27.54 11.30
C LEU A 368 -5.19 28.44 12.36
#